data_AF-A0A2T3KMA9-F1
#
_entry.id   AF-A0A2T3KMA9-F1
#
_cell.length_a   1.000
_cell.length_b   1.000
_cell.length_c   1.000
_cell.angle_alpha   90.00
_cell.angle_beta   90.00
_cell.angle_gamma   90.00
#
_symmetry.space_group_name_H-M   'P 1'
#
loop_
_entity.id
_entity.type
_entity.pdbx_description
1 polymer ?
#
loop_
_entity_poly.entity_id
_entity_poly.type
_entity_poly.pdbx_seq_one_letter_code
_entity_poly.pdbx_strand_id
1 'polypeptide(L)'
;MYTYNKPFNIFIKIMTTKFVSKIIIGTLAIISLGAAGKFILDQRSQQKVFVPKEGVNYTIIDTSSARKQLTKLGIGNNDSFEFFSYSCGHCYALSKNMRTLEIKTGVNIKQLALNFNTLPLAQMHYTLTHTTGKQAVGFQRQLFKIAENWNINDQTKLEKISELPATYGIKTDDVRSLSLKADDYSNLVNIAFNNLSLQYTPTLIIKGKYLIKNDSLKSMPQMEKLISHLNGLPTKNQP
;
A
#
# COMPACT_ATOMS: atom_id res chain seq x y z
N MET A 1 -37.14 4.93 -49.44
CA MET A 1 -36.64 4.18 -50.62
C MET A 1 -35.78 3.03 -50.11
N TYR A 2 -36.11 1.79 -50.50
CA TYR A 2 -35.47 0.48 -50.20
C TYR A 2 -35.45 0.06 -48.71
N THR A 3 -36.29 -0.81 -48.14
CA THR A 3 -36.74 -2.22 -48.40
C THR A 3 -35.70 -3.34 -48.22
N TYR A 4 -36.09 -4.32 -47.37
CA TYR A 4 -35.76 -5.77 -47.37
C TYR A 4 -34.34 -6.26 -47.01
N ASN A 5 -34.20 -7.07 -45.94
CA ASN A 5 -34.27 -8.54 -46.08
C ASN A 5 -34.20 -9.35 -44.76
N LYS A 6 -35.19 -10.25 -44.67
CA LYS A 6 -35.41 -11.55 -44.00
C LYS A 6 -34.49 -12.16 -42.89
N PRO A 7 -35.11 -13.00 -42.02
CA PRO A 7 -34.47 -13.81 -40.99
C PRO A 7 -34.00 -15.18 -41.52
N PHE A 8 -32.94 -15.75 -40.91
CA PHE A 8 -32.55 -17.14 -41.13
C PHE A 8 -32.95 -18.02 -39.94
N ASN A 9 -33.93 -18.89 -40.20
CA ASN A 9 -34.22 -20.07 -39.40
C ASN A 9 -33.15 -21.13 -39.68
N ILE A 10 -32.51 -21.68 -38.64
CA ILE A 10 -31.88 -23.00 -38.72
C ILE A 10 -32.53 -23.88 -37.66
N PHE A 11 -33.39 -24.76 -38.16
CA PHE A 11 -33.82 -26.00 -37.53
C PHE A 11 -32.57 -26.82 -37.14
N ILE A 12 -32.38 -27.10 -35.85
CA ILE A 12 -31.57 -28.25 -35.44
C ILE A 12 -32.53 -29.33 -34.93
N LYS A 13 -32.57 -30.36 -35.76
CA LYS A 13 -33.34 -31.59 -35.65
C LYS A 13 -32.90 -32.36 -34.40
N ILE A 14 -33.84 -32.56 -33.48
CA ILE A 14 -33.73 -33.53 -32.40
C ILE A 14 -33.79 -34.92 -33.05
N MET A 15 -32.66 -35.65 -33.05
CA MET A 15 -32.66 -37.09 -33.27
C MET A 15 -32.31 -37.78 -31.96
N THR A 16 -33.26 -38.61 -31.55
CA THR A 16 -33.23 -39.60 -30.50
C THR A 16 -32.31 -40.76 -30.88
N THR A 17 -31.34 -41.08 -30.03
CA THR A 17 -30.83 -42.45 -29.88
C THR A 17 -30.54 -42.71 -28.41
N LYS A 18 -31.46 -43.45 -27.78
CA LYS A 18 -31.18 -44.26 -26.58
C LYS A 18 -30.32 -45.46 -27.02
N PHE A 19 -29.59 -46.04 -26.06
CA PHE A 19 -28.58 -47.13 -26.19
C PHE A 19 -27.25 -46.61 -26.74
N VAL A 20 -26.15 -46.52 -25.98
CA VAL A 20 -25.53 -47.58 -25.19
C VAL A 20 -25.02 -47.02 -23.87
N SER A 21 -25.58 -47.53 -22.77
CA SER A 21 -25.03 -47.37 -21.43
C SER A 21 -24.08 -48.54 -21.16
N LYS A 22 -23.01 -48.23 -20.42
CA LYS A 22 -22.08 -49.12 -19.72
C LYS A 22 -20.79 -49.49 -20.48
N ILE A 23 -19.68 -49.30 -19.75
CA ILE A 23 -18.28 -49.62 -20.06
C ILE A 23 -17.47 -48.49 -20.74
N ILE A 24 -17.36 -47.30 -20.11
CA ILE A 24 -16.12 -46.48 -20.01
C ILE A 24 -16.25 -45.57 -18.77
N ILE A 25 -16.36 -46.15 -17.57
CA ILE A 25 -16.24 -45.41 -16.30
C ILE A 25 -15.23 -46.18 -15.46
N GLY A 26 -13.95 -46.03 -15.81
CA GLY A 26 -12.87 -46.78 -15.17
C GLY A 26 -11.45 -46.30 -15.48
N THR A 27 -11.29 -45.35 -16.40
CA THR A 27 -9.96 -44.90 -16.85
C THR A 27 -9.88 -43.39 -17.13
N LEU A 28 -10.75 -42.58 -16.51
CA LEU A 28 -10.66 -41.10 -16.56
C LEU A 28 -10.44 -40.43 -15.20
N ALA A 29 -10.54 -41.18 -14.09
CA ALA A 29 -10.28 -40.66 -12.75
C ALA A 29 -8.78 -40.65 -12.36
N ILE A 30 -7.93 -41.41 -13.07
CA ILE A 30 -6.50 -41.53 -12.71
C ILE A 30 -5.64 -40.48 -13.44
N ILE A 31 -6.05 -40.01 -14.63
CA ILE A 31 -5.30 -39.01 -15.40
C ILE A 31 -5.51 -37.59 -14.83
N SER A 32 -6.67 -37.30 -14.23
CA SER A 32 -6.95 -36.01 -13.59
C SER A 32 -6.17 -35.77 -12.28
N LEU A 33 -5.82 -36.84 -11.55
CA LEU A 33 -4.99 -36.76 -10.34
C LEU A 33 -3.51 -36.46 -10.67
N GLY A 34 -3.00 -36.97 -11.79
CA GLY A 34 -1.61 -36.71 -12.22
C GLY A 34 -1.36 -35.25 -12.65
N ALA A 35 -2.31 -34.64 -13.36
CA ALA A 35 -2.19 -33.25 -13.80
C ALA A 35 -2.35 -32.25 -12.63
N ALA A 36 -3.28 -32.51 -11.71
CA ALA A 36 -3.45 -31.70 -10.50
C ALA A 36 -2.23 -31.84 -9.57
N GLY A 37 -1.69 -33.04 -9.40
CA GLY A 37 -0.48 -33.29 -8.61
C GLY A 37 0.75 -32.57 -9.15
N LYS A 38 0.95 -32.57 -10.49
CA LYS A 38 2.05 -31.85 -11.13
C LYS A 38 1.89 -30.33 -11.01
N PHE A 39 0.67 -29.80 -11.14
CA PHE A 39 0.40 -28.37 -10.95
C PHE A 39 0.65 -27.90 -9.50
N ILE A 40 0.26 -28.71 -8.50
CA ILE A 40 0.50 -28.42 -7.07
C ILE A 40 2.00 -28.54 -6.73
N LEU A 41 2.70 -29.52 -7.28
CA LEU A 41 4.15 -29.68 -7.07
C LEU A 41 4.95 -28.58 -7.77
N ASP A 42 4.54 -28.14 -8.95
CA ASP A 42 5.21 -27.05 -9.68
C ASP A 42 4.99 -25.70 -8.99
N GLN A 43 3.79 -25.44 -8.44
CA GLN A 43 3.56 -24.27 -7.58
C GLN A 43 4.39 -24.29 -6.29
N ARG A 44 4.61 -25.46 -5.68
CA ARG A 44 5.49 -25.60 -4.50
C ARG A 44 6.97 -25.44 -4.84
N SER A 45 7.41 -25.90 -6.01
CA SER A 45 8.82 -25.80 -6.43
C SER A 45 9.24 -24.35 -6.75
N GLN A 46 8.28 -23.52 -7.18
CA GLN A 46 8.49 -22.11 -7.51
C GLN A 46 8.51 -21.18 -6.27
N GLN A 47 8.05 -21.64 -5.11
CA GLN A 47 8.04 -20.84 -3.89
C GLN A 47 9.35 -21.01 -3.12
N LYS A 48 10.47 -20.62 -3.72
CA LYS A 48 11.77 -20.53 -3.04
C LYS A 48 11.59 -19.76 -1.73
N VAL A 49 11.93 -20.39 -0.61
CA VAL A 49 11.76 -19.81 0.72
C VAL A 49 12.45 -18.44 0.77
N PHE A 50 11.68 -17.38 0.92
CA PHE A 50 12.22 -16.02 1.04
C PHE A 50 12.96 -15.90 2.38
N VAL A 51 14.25 -15.58 2.33
CA VAL A 51 15.08 -15.31 3.52
C VAL A 51 15.57 -13.87 3.40
N PRO A 52 15.10 -12.96 4.25
CA PRO A 52 15.60 -11.58 4.31
C PRO A 52 17.13 -11.53 4.40
N LYS A 53 17.76 -10.70 3.57
CA LYS A 53 19.21 -10.50 3.57
C LYS A 53 19.58 -9.02 3.55
N GLU A 54 20.48 -8.62 4.44
CA GLU A 54 21.07 -7.27 4.44
C GLU A 54 21.83 -7.01 3.13
N GLY A 55 21.80 -5.77 2.65
CA GLY A 55 22.35 -5.36 1.37
C GLY A 55 21.46 -5.73 0.18
N VAL A 56 20.58 -6.74 0.32
CA VAL A 56 19.65 -7.18 -0.75
C VAL A 56 18.24 -6.66 -0.50
N ASN A 57 17.64 -7.00 0.64
CA ASN A 57 16.25 -6.66 0.95
C ASN A 57 16.09 -5.47 1.88
N TYR A 58 17.13 -5.17 2.65
CA TYR A 58 17.19 -4.03 3.52
C TYR A 58 18.64 -3.56 3.69
N THR A 59 18.82 -2.36 4.20
CA THR A 59 20.12 -1.82 4.63
C THR A 59 20.00 -1.21 6.00
N ILE A 60 21.09 -1.22 6.75
CA ILE A 60 21.21 -0.43 7.98
C ILE A 60 21.55 1.01 7.57
N ILE A 61 20.80 1.97 8.10
CA ILE A 61 21.03 3.40 7.89
C ILE A 61 21.35 4.10 9.21
N ASP A 62 22.12 5.18 9.14
CA ASP A 62 22.28 6.12 10.24
C ASP A 62 21.16 7.16 10.19
N THR A 63 20.42 7.31 11.29
CA THR A 63 19.34 8.31 11.42
C THR A 63 19.75 9.53 12.24
N SER A 64 21.02 9.63 12.64
CA SER A 64 21.56 10.74 13.45
C SER A 64 21.32 12.11 12.80
N SER A 65 21.51 12.24 11.49
CA SER A 65 21.33 13.48 10.72
C SER A 65 19.90 14.03 10.73
N ALA A 66 18.89 13.16 10.87
CA ALA A 66 17.48 13.52 10.92
C ALA A 66 16.86 13.42 12.32
N ARG A 67 17.66 13.02 13.32
CA ARG A 67 17.19 12.68 14.67
C ARG A 67 16.43 13.81 15.36
N LYS A 68 16.89 15.06 15.16
CA LYS A 68 16.24 16.26 15.71
C LYS A 68 14.81 16.43 15.16
N GLN A 69 14.64 16.31 13.86
CA GLN A 69 13.35 16.45 13.17
C GLN A 69 12.42 15.29 13.53
N LEU A 70 12.92 14.05 13.46
CA LEU A 70 12.18 12.86 13.83
C LEU A 70 11.66 12.93 15.28
N THR A 71 12.47 13.42 16.22
CA THR A 71 12.04 13.60 17.61
C THR A 71 10.91 14.63 17.73
N LYS A 72 10.98 15.76 17.01
CA LYS A 72 9.90 16.77 16.98
C LYS A 72 8.61 16.22 16.39
N LEU A 73 8.71 15.26 15.47
CA LEU A 73 7.58 14.53 14.87
C LEU A 73 7.06 13.38 15.76
N GLY A 74 7.60 13.24 16.98
CA GLY A 74 7.21 12.17 17.90
C GLY A 74 7.66 10.77 17.47
N ILE A 75 8.70 10.66 16.63
CA ILE A 75 9.31 9.39 16.21
C ILE A 75 10.47 9.10 17.16
N GLY A 76 10.41 8.04 17.97
CA GLY A 76 11.47 7.57 18.85
C GLY A 76 12.63 6.86 18.11
N ASN A 77 13.64 6.39 18.84
CA ASN A 77 14.79 5.68 18.25
C ASN A 77 14.43 4.29 17.71
N ASN A 78 13.42 3.65 18.30
CA ASN A 78 13.00 2.29 17.96
C ASN A 78 11.65 2.27 17.22
N ASP A 79 11.14 3.43 16.83
CA ASP A 79 9.87 3.52 16.11
C ASP A 79 10.06 3.10 14.66
N SER A 80 9.02 2.51 14.08
CA SER A 80 8.97 2.23 12.65
C SER A 80 8.11 3.28 11.97
N PHE A 81 8.53 3.73 10.79
CA PHE A 81 7.84 4.79 10.07
C PHE A 81 7.99 4.65 8.55
N GLU A 82 7.02 5.22 7.85
CA GLU A 82 6.96 5.30 6.39
C GLU A 82 7.01 6.76 5.97
N PHE A 83 7.94 7.13 5.10
CA PHE A 83 7.80 8.33 4.29
C PHE A 83 6.98 8.01 3.04
N PHE A 84 5.92 8.77 2.80
CA PHE A 84 5.02 8.54 1.67
C PHE A 84 4.55 9.87 1.06
N SER A 85 4.05 9.83 -0.18
CA SER A 85 3.38 10.97 -0.82
C SER A 85 1.99 10.55 -1.31
N TYR A 86 1.03 11.47 -1.28
CA TYR A 86 -0.29 11.24 -1.89
C TYR A 86 -0.28 11.25 -3.42
N SER A 87 0.79 11.76 -4.04
CA SER A 87 0.99 11.69 -5.50
C SER A 87 1.60 10.36 -5.97
N CYS A 88 1.93 9.45 -5.05
CA CYS A 88 2.65 8.22 -5.32
C CYS A 88 1.69 7.01 -5.36
N GLY A 89 1.51 6.42 -6.55
CA GLY A 89 0.63 5.27 -6.75
C GLY A 89 1.04 4.03 -5.95
N HIS A 90 2.35 3.80 -5.79
CA HIS A 90 2.87 2.72 -4.93
C HIS A 90 2.52 2.95 -3.45
N CYS A 91 2.48 4.21 -3.01
CA CYS A 91 2.12 4.60 -1.66
C CYS A 91 0.62 4.36 -1.42
N TYR A 92 -0.24 4.68 -2.40
CA TYR A 92 -1.66 4.34 -2.30
C TYR A 92 -1.88 2.82 -2.25
N ALA A 93 -1.19 2.05 -3.10
CA ALA A 93 -1.26 0.60 -3.09
C ALA A 93 -0.86 0.00 -1.74
N LEU A 94 0.22 0.51 -1.13
CA LEU A 94 0.66 0.09 0.19
C LEU A 94 -0.33 0.51 1.30
N SER A 95 -0.87 1.73 1.25
CA SER A 95 -1.79 2.25 2.27
C SER A 95 -3.03 1.36 2.47
N LYS A 96 -3.51 0.70 1.40
CA LYS A 96 -4.65 -0.23 1.45
C LYS A 96 -4.36 -1.46 2.33
N ASN A 97 -3.10 -1.84 2.42
CA ASN A 97 -2.63 -3.02 3.15
C ASN A 97 -1.91 -2.68 4.44
N MET A 98 -1.64 -1.40 4.72
CA MET A 98 -0.84 -0.97 5.87
C MET A 98 -1.36 -1.53 7.19
N ARG A 99 -2.67 -1.41 7.45
CA ARG A 99 -3.25 -1.93 8.69
C ARG A 99 -3.09 -3.45 8.84
N THR A 100 -3.29 -4.18 7.75
CA THR A 100 -3.10 -5.64 7.73
C THR A 100 -1.63 -6.00 7.97
N LEU A 101 -0.71 -5.25 7.37
CA LEU A 101 0.73 -5.41 7.53
C LEU A 101 1.14 -5.20 9.00
N GLU A 102 0.66 -4.14 9.65
CA GLU A 102 0.91 -3.89 11.08
C GLU A 102 0.39 -5.04 11.96
N ILE A 103 -0.85 -5.50 11.72
CA ILE A 103 -1.47 -6.59 12.49
C ILE A 103 -0.65 -7.88 12.37
N LYS A 104 -0.24 -8.24 11.15
CA LYS A 104 0.49 -9.48 10.90
C LYS A 104 1.92 -9.48 11.42
N THR A 105 2.55 -8.31 11.47
CA THR A 105 3.97 -8.17 11.85
C THR A 105 4.16 -7.76 13.30
N GLY A 106 3.10 -7.26 13.95
CA GLY A 106 3.16 -6.68 15.29
C GLY A 106 3.91 -5.35 15.33
N VAL A 107 4.16 -4.71 14.18
CA VAL A 107 4.89 -3.44 14.08
C VAL A 107 3.91 -2.32 13.81
N ASN A 108 3.90 -1.28 14.66
CA ASN A 108 3.22 -0.04 14.34
C ASN A 108 4.11 0.82 13.43
N ILE A 109 3.57 1.27 12.30
CA ILE A 109 4.28 2.05 11.29
C ILE A 109 3.65 3.44 11.22
N LYS A 110 4.36 4.44 11.75
CA LYS A 110 3.93 5.84 11.69
C LYS A 110 4.09 6.36 10.26
N GLN A 111 3.05 6.95 9.71
CA GLN A 111 3.08 7.46 8.34
C GLN A 111 3.41 8.96 8.32
N LEU A 112 4.43 9.33 7.55
CA LEU A 112 4.97 10.68 7.39
C LEU A 112 4.75 11.13 5.96
N ALA A 113 3.71 11.93 5.75
CA ALA A 113 3.36 12.51 4.46
C ALA A 113 4.36 13.59 4.02
N LEU A 114 4.95 13.41 2.84
CA LEU A 114 5.82 14.35 2.15
C LEU A 114 5.01 15.31 1.29
N ASN A 115 5.55 16.52 1.13
CA ASN A 115 4.93 17.54 0.29
C ASN A 115 5.72 17.70 -1.01
N PHE A 116 5.40 16.87 -2.00
CA PHE A 116 6.05 16.90 -3.32
C PHE A 116 5.22 17.59 -4.41
N ASN A 117 4.03 18.08 -4.09
CA ASN A 117 3.15 18.72 -5.05
C ASN A 117 2.69 20.11 -4.60
N THR A 118 2.03 20.81 -5.50
CA THR A 118 1.46 22.14 -5.26
C THR A 118 0.20 22.10 -4.38
N LEU A 119 -0.42 20.92 -4.25
CA LEU A 119 -1.60 20.70 -3.44
C LEU A 119 -1.22 20.54 -1.96
N PRO A 120 -2.01 21.06 -1.01
CA PRO A 120 -1.69 21.00 0.43
C PRO A 120 -2.01 19.62 1.05
N LEU A 121 -1.63 18.52 0.39
CA LEU A 121 -2.02 17.17 0.78
C LEU A 121 -1.34 16.71 2.07
N ALA A 122 -0.05 17.01 2.22
CA ALA A 122 0.69 16.69 3.43
C ALA A 122 0.16 17.48 4.63
N GLN A 123 -0.09 18.78 4.44
CA GLN A 123 -0.72 19.64 5.43
C GLN A 123 -2.07 19.07 5.86
N MET A 124 -2.92 18.73 4.89
CA MET A 124 -4.24 18.20 5.20
C MET A 124 -4.16 16.86 5.96
N HIS A 125 -3.16 16.02 5.67
CA HIS A 125 -2.89 14.82 6.47
C HIS A 125 -2.57 15.16 7.92
N TYR A 126 -1.68 16.12 8.18
CA TYR A 126 -1.32 16.49 9.55
C TYR A 126 -2.44 17.22 10.29
N THR A 127 -3.24 18.03 9.60
CA THR A 127 -4.44 18.65 10.17
C THR A 127 -5.40 17.60 10.76
N LEU A 128 -5.47 16.42 10.13
CA LEU A 128 -6.55 15.48 10.37
C LEU A 128 -6.16 14.21 11.12
N THR A 129 -4.89 13.79 11.05
CA THR A 129 -4.38 12.71 11.92
C THR A 129 -4.44 13.06 13.41
N HIS A 130 -4.39 14.35 13.75
CA HIS A 130 -4.47 14.83 15.14
C HIS A 130 -5.91 14.88 15.69
N THR A 131 -6.93 14.88 14.83
CA THR A 131 -8.32 15.14 15.21
C THR A 131 -9.26 13.96 14.98
N THR A 132 -8.97 13.11 14.00
CA THR A 132 -9.95 12.13 13.49
C THR A 132 -9.83 10.72 14.04
N GLY A 133 -8.79 10.38 14.81
CA GLY A 133 -8.61 9.06 15.44
C GLY A 133 -8.99 7.89 14.51
N LYS A 134 -10.11 7.20 14.80
CA LYS A 134 -10.63 6.06 14.02
C LYS A 134 -10.98 6.38 12.55
N GLN A 135 -11.29 7.64 12.22
CA GLN A 135 -11.66 8.05 10.87
C GLN A 135 -10.45 8.36 9.96
N ALA A 136 -9.23 8.42 10.53
CA ALA A 136 -8.01 8.76 9.82
C ALA A 136 -7.76 7.87 8.58
N VAL A 137 -8.06 6.57 8.66
CA VAL A 137 -7.90 5.63 7.53
C VAL A 137 -8.85 5.97 6.38
N GLY A 138 -10.11 6.28 6.69
CA GLY A 138 -11.09 6.67 5.69
C GLY A 138 -10.70 7.99 5.03
N PHE A 139 -10.27 8.94 5.85
CA PHE A 139 -9.81 10.25 5.42
C PHE A 139 -8.61 10.17 4.47
N GLN A 140 -7.55 9.45 4.88
CA GLN A 140 -6.36 9.23 4.05
C GLN A 140 -6.71 8.57 2.72
N ARG A 141 -7.63 7.60 2.71
CA ARG A 141 -8.10 6.96 1.47
C ARG A 141 -8.79 7.96 0.54
N GLN A 142 -9.58 8.89 1.07
CA GLN A 142 -10.21 9.93 0.26
C GLN A 142 -9.19 10.93 -0.29
N LEU A 143 -8.19 11.33 0.51
CA LEU A 143 -7.10 12.16 0.00
C LEU A 143 -6.34 11.50 -1.16
N PHE A 144 -5.99 10.23 -1.05
CA PHE A 144 -5.37 9.49 -2.16
C PHE A 144 -6.27 9.47 -3.40
N LYS A 145 -7.58 9.20 -3.23
CA LYS A 145 -8.53 9.21 -4.35
C LYS A 145 -8.62 10.56 -5.04
N ILE A 146 -8.59 11.66 -4.29
CA ILE A 146 -8.61 13.01 -4.87
C ILE A 146 -7.31 13.29 -5.61
N ALA A 147 -6.17 12.96 -4.98
CA ALA A 147 -4.84 13.21 -5.54
C ALA A 147 -4.61 12.45 -6.86
N GLU A 148 -4.98 11.18 -6.91
CA GLU A 148 -4.83 10.29 -8.08
C GLU A 148 -5.92 10.48 -9.15
N ASN A 149 -6.93 11.33 -8.92
CA ASN A 149 -7.97 11.54 -9.92
C ASN A 149 -7.46 12.42 -11.06
N TRP A 150 -6.97 11.77 -12.13
CA TRP A 150 -6.46 12.42 -13.34
C TRP A 150 -7.55 13.09 -14.19
N ASN A 151 -8.84 12.83 -13.92
CA ASN A 151 -9.95 13.39 -14.69
C ASN A 151 -10.37 14.79 -14.23
N ILE A 152 -9.77 15.31 -13.16
CA ILE A 152 -10.08 16.64 -12.62
C ILE A 152 -8.80 17.48 -12.51
N ASN A 153 -8.93 18.79 -12.75
CA ASN A 153 -7.82 19.72 -12.65
C ASN A 153 -7.47 20.04 -11.18
N ASP A 154 -6.32 20.67 -10.97
CA ASP A 154 -5.82 20.97 -9.62
C ASP A 154 -6.72 21.92 -8.83
N GLN A 155 -7.41 22.86 -9.49
CA GLN A 155 -8.39 23.73 -8.84
C GLN A 155 -9.54 22.93 -8.23
N THR A 156 -10.11 21.99 -9.00
CA THR A 156 -11.17 21.09 -8.53
C THR A 156 -10.65 20.16 -7.42
N LYS A 157 -9.39 19.72 -7.51
CA LYS A 157 -8.78 18.93 -6.42
C LYS A 157 -8.66 19.76 -5.15
N LEU A 158 -8.23 21.02 -5.25
CA LEU A 158 -8.09 21.93 -4.12
C LEU A 158 -9.42 22.16 -3.41
N GLU A 159 -10.50 22.39 -4.17
CA GLU A 159 -11.87 22.50 -3.65
C GLU A 159 -12.29 21.23 -2.91
N LYS A 160 -12.09 20.05 -3.50
CA LYS A 160 -12.40 18.78 -2.84
C LYS A 160 -11.57 18.54 -1.57
N ILE A 161 -10.31 18.96 -1.56
CA ILE A 161 -9.42 18.84 -0.40
C ILE A 161 -9.90 19.77 0.72
N SER A 162 -10.29 21.00 0.40
CA SER A 162 -10.74 21.99 1.39
C SER A 162 -12.09 21.66 2.02
N GLU A 163 -12.97 20.97 1.28
CA GLU A 163 -14.27 20.49 1.78
C GLU A 163 -14.15 19.19 2.61
N LEU A 164 -13.09 18.42 2.41
CA LEU A 164 -12.95 17.09 3.02
C LEU A 164 -13.04 17.10 4.56
N PRO A 165 -12.42 18.04 5.31
CA PRO A 165 -12.56 18.11 6.77
C PRO A 165 -14.01 18.14 7.26
N ALA A 166 -14.89 18.88 6.56
CA ALA A 166 -16.29 19.01 6.94
C ALA A 166 -17.04 17.68 6.87
N THR A 167 -16.69 16.81 5.90
CA THR A 167 -17.27 15.46 5.78
C THR A 167 -16.91 14.53 6.95
N TYR A 168 -15.88 14.90 7.72
CA TYR A 168 -15.45 14.21 8.94
C TYR A 168 -15.80 14.99 10.22
N GLY A 169 -16.70 15.98 10.12
CA GLY A 169 -17.23 16.73 11.27
C GLY A 169 -16.29 17.78 11.85
N ILE A 170 -15.28 18.22 11.09
CA ILE A 170 -14.29 19.20 11.55
C ILE A 170 -14.67 20.59 11.10
N LYS A 171 -14.71 21.53 12.06
CA LYS A 171 -15.13 22.91 11.83
C LYS A 171 -14.00 23.71 11.17
N THR A 172 -14.38 24.69 10.36
CA THR A 172 -13.45 25.54 9.59
C THR A 172 -12.46 26.30 10.49
N ASP A 173 -12.90 26.76 11.67
CA ASP A 173 -12.02 27.47 12.61
C ASP A 173 -10.91 26.56 13.18
N ASP A 174 -11.21 25.28 13.37
CA ASP A 174 -10.21 24.29 13.79
C ASP A 174 -9.18 24.09 12.67
N VAL A 175 -9.61 24.03 11.41
CA VAL A 175 -8.74 23.85 10.23
C VAL A 175 -7.67 24.95 10.14
N ARG A 176 -8.01 26.22 10.40
CA ARG A 176 -7.04 27.33 10.33
C ARG A 176 -5.95 27.21 11.38
N SER A 177 -6.30 26.91 12.63
CA SER A 177 -5.32 26.72 13.71
C SER A 177 -4.44 25.49 13.48
N LEU A 178 -5.01 24.44 12.91
CA LEU A 178 -4.32 23.20 12.55
C LEU A 178 -3.37 23.40 11.36
N SER A 179 -3.69 24.32 10.44
CA SER A 179 -2.89 24.61 9.24
C SER A 179 -1.46 25.06 9.58
N LEU A 180 -1.26 25.95 10.56
CA LEU A 180 0.08 26.40 10.94
C LEU A 180 0.95 25.25 11.48
N LYS A 181 0.38 24.40 12.34
CA LYS A 181 1.09 23.22 12.85
C LYS A 181 1.32 22.19 11.74
N ALA A 182 0.39 22.06 10.80
CA ALA A 182 0.49 21.16 9.68
C ALA A 182 1.61 21.56 8.70
N ASP A 183 1.81 22.86 8.49
CA ASP A 183 2.94 23.39 7.71
C ASP A 183 4.28 23.08 8.39
N ASP A 184 4.39 23.32 9.69
CA ASP A 184 5.59 22.98 10.46
C ASP A 184 5.91 21.48 10.40
N TYR A 185 4.91 20.62 10.56
CA TYR A 185 5.06 19.16 10.46
C TYR A 185 5.50 18.73 9.06
N SER A 186 4.84 19.25 8.04
CA SER A 186 5.18 19.00 6.63
C SER A 186 6.64 19.38 6.35
N ASN A 187 7.07 20.56 6.79
CA ASN A 187 8.45 21.02 6.64
C ASN A 187 9.45 20.13 7.37
N LEU A 188 9.16 19.74 8.63
CA LEU A 188 10.00 18.82 9.40
C LEU A 188 10.17 17.46 8.71
N VAL A 189 9.10 16.93 8.11
CA VAL A 189 9.15 15.66 7.38
C VAL A 189 9.99 15.75 6.12
N ASN A 190 9.85 16.81 5.33
CA ASN A 190 10.70 17.04 4.16
C ASN A 190 12.19 17.19 4.55
N ILE A 191 12.50 17.93 5.62
CA ILE A 191 13.88 18.06 6.11
C ILE A 191 14.42 16.71 6.58
N ALA A 192 13.63 15.93 7.32
CA ALA A 192 14.05 14.61 7.78
C ALA A 192 14.35 13.66 6.60
N PHE A 193 13.48 13.65 5.58
CA PHE A 193 13.68 12.84 4.37
C PHE A 193 14.96 13.22 3.63
N ASN A 194 15.22 14.52 3.47
CA ASN A 194 16.42 15.03 2.82
C ASN A 194 17.69 14.74 3.64
N ASN A 195 17.66 14.91 4.96
CA ASN A 195 18.80 14.62 5.83
C ASN A 195 19.19 13.14 5.84
N LEU A 196 18.22 12.25 5.62
CA LEU A 196 18.45 10.81 5.44
C LEU A 196 18.90 10.45 4.02
N SER A 197 19.04 11.43 3.11
CA SER A 197 19.40 11.23 1.71
C SER A 197 18.50 10.22 0.98
N LEU A 198 17.22 10.18 1.35
CA LEU A 198 16.25 9.30 0.72
C LEU A 198 15.82 9.90 -0.63
N GLN A 199 15.52 9.04 -1.60
CA GLN A 199 15.29 9.45 -3.00
C GLN A 199 13.95 9.00 -3.57
N TYR A 200 13.22 8.14 -2.87
CA TYR A 200 12.00 7.53 -3.39
C TYR A 200 10.94 7.40 -2.31
N THR A 201 9.71 7.14 -2.74
CA THR A 201 8.58 6.81 -1.87
C THR A 201 7.79 5.63 -2.49
N PRO A 202 7.14 4.77 -1.68
CA PRO A 202 7.20 4.78 -0.22
C PRO A 202 8.58 4.37 0.29
N THR A 203 8.96 4.84 1.46
CA THR A 203 10.20 4.42 2.13
C THR A 203 9.87 3.98 3.54
N LEU A 204 10.11 2.70 3.85
CA LEU A 204 9.83 2.11 5.15
C LEU A 204 11.14 1.93 5.92
N ILE A 205 11.17 2.47 7.12
CA ILE A 205 12.27 2.32 8.07
C ILE A 205 11.73 1.62 9.29
N ILE A 206 12.26 0.43 9.57
CA ILE A 206 11.86 -0.40 10.71
C ILE A 206 12.83 -0.15 11.87
N LYS A 207 12.27 0.08 13.06
CA LYS A 207 12.99 0.37 14.30
C LYS A 207 14.06 1.47 14.16
N GLY A 208 13.75 2.52 13.41
CA GLY A 208 14.64 3.68 13.21
C GLY A 208 16.01 3.36 12.60
N LYS A 209 16.20 2.17 12.02
CA LYS A 209 17.52 1.66 11.61
C LYS A 209 17.50 0.90 10.28
N TYR A 210 16.48 0.09 10.04
CA TYR A 210 16.45 -0.83 8.92
C TYR A 210 15.61 -0.27 7.77
N LEU A 211 16.28 0.26 6.75
CA LEU A 211 15.67 0.75 5.52
C LEU A 211 15.31 -0.42 4.60
N ILE A 212 14.04 -0.58 4.26
CA ILE A 212 13.57 -1.61 3.34
C ILE A 212 13.85 -1.21 1.88
N LYS A 213 14.39 -2.15 1.09
CA LYS A 213 14.55 -2.03 -0.36
C LYS A 213 13.32 -2.59 -1.06
N ASN A 214 12.31 -1.75 -1.28
CA ASN A 214 11.00 -2.17 -1.81
C ASN A 214 11.11 -2.93 -3.14
N ASP A 215 11.98 -2.52 -4.04
CA ASP A 215 12.16 -3.14 -5.37
C ASP A 215 12.69 -4.59 -5.30
N SER A 216 13.25 -4.99 -4.16
CA SER A 216 13.71 -6.37 -3.93
C SER A 216 12.58 -7.34 -3.59
N LEU A 217 11.39 -6.81 -3.29
CA LEU A 217 10.25 -7.58 -2.78
C LEU A 217 9.24 -7.79 -3.90
N LYS A 218 8.87 -9.06 -4.13
CA LYS A 218 7.97 -9.45 -5.22
C LYS A 218 6.50 -9.55 -4.81
N SER A 219 6.22 -9.48 -3.50
CA SER A 219 4.87 -9.68 -2.99
C SER A 219 4.71 -9.18 -1.56
N MET A 220 3.46 -8.91 -1.16
CA MET A 220 3.11 -8.54 0.22
C MET A 220 3.56 -9.58 1.26
N PRO A 221 3.44 -10.90 1.04
CA PRO A 221 4.00 -11.89 1.97
C PRO A 221 5.53 -11.78 2.18
N GLN A 222 6.30 -11.36 1.16
CA GLN A 222 7.73 -11.10 1.36
C GLN A 222 7.97 -9.85 2.22
N MET A 223 7.18 -8.78 2.01
CA MET A 223 7.20 -7.59 2.87
C MET A 223 6.87 -7.94 4.32
N GLU A 224 5.80 -8.69 4.56
CA GLU A 224 5.39 -9.18 5.89
C GLU A 224 6.54 -9.96 6.56
N LYS A 225 7.14 -10.92 5.83
CA LYS A 225 8.25 -11.73 6.36
C LYS A 225 9.49 -10.89 6.64
N LEU A 226 9.82 -9.92 5.80
CA LEU A 226 10.93 -9.00 6.02
C LEU A 226 10.70 -8.15 7.28
N ILE A 227 9.54 -7.50 7.41
CA ILE A 227 9.25 -6.65 8.56
C ILE A 227 9.27 -7.46 9.86
N SER A 228 8.67 -8.66 9.87
CA SER A 228 8.73 -9.54 11.05
C SER A 228 10.16 -9.94 11.40
N HIS A 229 11.00 -10.24 10.41
CA HIS A 229 12.42 -10.51 10.64
C HIS A 229 13.14 -9.30 11.25
N LEU A 230 12.98 -8.12 10.66
CA LEU A 230 13.61 -6.88 11.13
C LEU A 230 13.12 -6.48 12.53
N ASN A 231 11.85 -6.75 12.85
CA ASN A 231 11.30 -6.50 14.18
C ASN A 231 12.02 -7.32 15.26
N GLY A 232 12.40 -8.57 14.93
CA GLY A 232 13.17 -9.46 15.81
C GLY A 232 14.65 -9.11 15.95
N LEU A 233 15.20 -8.22 15.11
CA LEU A 233 16.61 -7.83 15.19
C LEU A 233 16.87 -6.80 16.31
N PRO A 234 18.08 -6.81 16.89
CA PRO A 234 18.44 -5.88 17.98
C PRO A 234 18.51 -4.42 17.50
N THR A 235 18.08 -3.50 18.37
CA THR A 235 18.06 -2.05 18.08
C THR A 235 19.38 -1.33 18.36
N LYS A 236 20.30 -1.97 19.08
CA LYS A 236 21.63 -1.43 19.38
C LYS A 236 22.71 -2.32 18.78
N ASN A 237 23.79 -1.71 18.28
CA ASN A 237 25.10 -2.27 18.55
C ASN A 237 25.29 -2.06 20.06
N GLN A 238 25.01 -3.07 20.88
CA GLN A 238 25.57 -3.06 22.22
C GLN A 238 27.09 -3.09 22.01
N PRO A 239 27.85 -2.11 22.53
CA PRO A 239 29.29 -2.31 22.68
C PRO A 239 29.54 -3.56 23.52
#